data_AF-A0A922HSY7-F1
#
_entry.id   AF-A0A922HSY7-F1
#
_cell.length_a   1.000
_cell.length_b   1.000
_cell.length_c   1.000
_cell.angle_alpha   90.00
_cell.angle_beta   90.00
_cell.angle_gamma   90.00
#
_symmetry.space_group_name_H-M   'P 1'
#
loop_
_entity.id
_entity.type
_entity.pdbx_description
1 polymer ?
#
loop_
_entity_poly.entity_id
_entity_poly.type
_entity_poly.pdbx_seq_one_letter_code
_entity_poly.pdbx_strand_id
1 'polypeptide(L)'
;MHVRRRQRKRKQSSKHHDEPKFFDPERASYLQELYDEFKTTKCQDARRQTLANLANFAYNPENYGHLISSMSIHCSFLQSINSADDFIAIISIKGLCNMAMHPMVAELIGKNESLMKILSCIECRKHLIDFIINGLLLLIIVIKEMNQPIDEQIRIRLKTMMTTINNEIDDVRVRNYCHLLLMDNVDDNKLC
;
A
#
# COMPACT_ATOMS: atom_id res chain seq x y z
N MET A 1 -18.69 28.92 70.53
CA MET A 1 -17.48 28.31 69.93
C MET A 1 -17.84 27.79 68.54
N HIS A 2 -17.75 28.63 67.51
CA HIS A 2 -18.08 28.28 66.12
C HIS A 2 -16.84 27.76 65.39
N VAL A 3 -16.77 26.45 65.18
CA VAL A 3 -15.68 25.80 64.44
C VAL A 3 -15.90 26.03 62.94
N ARG A 4 -15.16 26.98 62.36
CA ARG A 4 -15.07 27.19 60.91
C ARG A 4 -14.45 25.95 60.24
N ARG A 5 -15.26 25.11 59.60
CA ARG A 5 -14.78 24.06 58.69
C ARG A 5 -14.15 24.72 57.47
N ARG A 6 -12.81 24.72 57.40
CA ARG A 6 -12.04 25.05 56.19
C ARG A 6 -12.35 24.01 55.11
N GLN A 7 -13.20 24.36 54.15
CA GLN A 7 -13.32 23.61 52.90
C GLN A 7 -12.00 23.77 52.11
N ARG A 8 -11.18 22.71 52.06
CA ARG A 8 -10.05 22.62 51.14
C ARG A 8 -10.63 22.56 49.71
N LYS A 9 -10.59 23.68 48.98
CA LYS A 9 -10.80 23.70 47.53
C LYS A 9 -9.77 22.75 46.90
N ARG A 10 -10.22 21.61 46.40
CA ARG A 10 -9.45 20.78 45.47
C ARG A 10 -9.09 21.69 44.28
N LYS A 11 -7.81 22.03 44.13
CA LYS A 11 -7.30 22.54 42.86
C LYS A 11 -7.58 21.45 41.84
N GLN A 12 -8.57 21.67 40.97
CA GLN A 12 -8.65 20.96 39.70
C GLN A 12 -7.37 21.34 38.96
N SER A 13 -6.37 20.48 39.04
CA SER A 13 -5.32 20.44 38.02
C SER A 13 -6.06 20.22 36.71
N SER A 14 -6.07 21.24 35.85
CA SER A 14 -6.55 21.11 34.49
C SER A 14 -5.80 19.91 33.90
N LYS A 15 -6.52 18.80 33.71
CA LYS A 15 -6.10 17.81 32.74
C LYS A 15 -6.12 18.58 31.43
N HIS A 16 -4.96 19.06 31.00
CA HIS A 16 -4.76 19.28 29.58
C HIS A 16 -5.13 17.93 28.95
N HIS A 17 -6.28 17.92 28.28
CA HIS A 17 -6.52 16.91 27.28
C HIS A 17 -5.36 17.08 26.31
N ASP A 18 -4.43 16.14 26.34
CA ASP A 18 -3.35 16.08 25.37
C ASP A 18 -4.02 16.06 23.99
N GLU A 19 -3.92 17.18 23.28
CA GLU A 19 -4.22 17.25 21.85
C GLU A 19 -3.35 16.24 21.11
N PRO A 20 -3.84 15.63 20.02
CA PRO A 20 -3.04 14.66 19.29
C PRO A 20 -1.80 15.35 18.71
N LYS A 21 -0.61 14.96 19.20
CA LYS A 21 0.67 15.34 18.60
C LYS A 21 0.76 14.74 17.19
N PHE A 22 0.38 15.47 16.14
CA PHE A 22 0.34 14.86 14.80
C PHE A 22 0.88 15.75 13.68
N PHE A 23 1.96 16.49 13.96
CA PHE A 23 2.86 16.97 12.92
C PHE A 23 4.28 16.90 13.47
N ASP A 24 5.10 16.01 12.92
CA ASP A 24 6.54 15.94 13.17
C ASP A 24 7.24 16.58 11.95
N PRO A 25 7.65 17.86 12.04
CA PRO A 25 8.25 18.58 10.92
C PRO A 25 9.57 17.96 10.46
N GLU A 26 10.35 17.41 11.39
CA GLU A 26 11.65 16.80 11.08
C GLU A 26 11.44 15.52 10.27
N ARG A 27 10.48 14.70 10.68
CA ARG A 27 10.10 13.49 9.94
C ARG A 27 9.52 13.81 8.56
N ALA A 28 8.70 14.85 8.45
CA ALA A 28 8.19 15.30 7.16
C ALA A 28 9.34 15.74 6.24
N SER A 29 10.26 16.58 6.73
CA SER A 29 11.45 17.02 5.98
C SER A 29 12.29 15.83 5.50
N TYR A 30 12.56 14.88 6.39
CA TYR A 30 13.34 13.69 6.05
C TYR A 30 12.67 12.83 4.96
N LEU A 31 11.36 12.63 5.05
CA LEU A 31 10.62 11.91 4.00
C LEU A 31 10.66 12.67 2.66
N GLN A 32 10.60 14.00 2.69
CA GLN A 32 10.72 14.85 1.50
C GLN A 32 12.10 14.72 0.85
N GLU A 33 13.17 14.77 1.65
CA GLU A 33 14.54 14.57 1.16
C GLU A 33 14.71 13.21 0.47
N LEU A 34 14.19 12.13 1.09
CA LEU A 34 14.20 10.79 0.48
C LEU A 34 13.44 10.76 -0.84
N TYR A 35 12.27 11.40 -0.90
CA TYR A 35 11.46 11.46 -2.12
C TYR A 35 12.17 12.24 -3.23
N ASP A 36 12.72 13.41 -2.91
CA ASP A 36 13.41 14.26 -3.88
C ASP A 36 14.66 13.55 -4.42
N GLU A 37 15.44 12.89 -3.56
CA GLU A 37 16.57 12.09 -3.99
C GLU A 37 16.13 10.93 -4.88
N PHE A 38 15.08 10.18 -4.52
CA PHE A 38 14.53 9.12 -5.36
C PHE A 38 14.17 9.62 -6.77
N LYS A 39 13.55 10.80 -6.88
CA LYS A 39 13.11 11.37 -8.15
C LYS A 39 14.25 11.93 -9.00
N THR A 40 15.30 12.45 -8.37
CA THR A 40 16.32 13.27 -9.07
C THR A 40 17.68 12.59 -9.21
N THR A 41 18.00 11.62 -8.35
CA THR A 41 19.31 10.97 -8.36
C THR A 41 19.58 10.27 -9.69
N LYS A 42 20.83 10.27 -10.13
CA LYS A 42 21.31 9.47 -11.27
C LYS A 42 22.00 8.19 -10.84
N CYS A 43 22.30 8.05 -9.54
CA CYS A 43 22.89 6.84 -8.97
C CYS A 43 21.80 5.79 -8.77
N GLN A 44 21.96 4.63 -9.41
CA GLN A 44 20.97 3.55 -9.33
C GLN A 44 20.84 2.99 -7.91
N ASP A 45 21.94 2.83 -7.18
CA ASP A 45 21.91 2.30 -5.82
C ASP A 45 21.27 3.30 -4.84
N ALA A 46 21.53 4.60 -5.00
CA ALA A 46 20.85 5.64 -4.24
C ALA A 46 19.34 5.62 -4.51
N ARG A 47 18.92 5.43 -5.77
CA ARG A 47 17.50 5.31 -6.14
C ARG A 47 16.85 4.08 -5.50
N ARG A 48 17.54 2.93 -5.51
CA ARG A 48 17.08 1.69 -4.87
C ARG A 48 16.90 1.89 -3.36
N GLN A 49 17.90 2.49 -2.71
CA GLN A 49 17.90 2.70 -1.26
C GLN A 49 16.79 3.67 -0.82
N THR A 50 16.66 4.81 -1.50
CA THR A 50 15.63 5.80 -1.19
C THR A 50 14.23 5.26 -1.41
N LEU A 51 14.00 4.53 -2.50
CA LEU A 51 12.73 3.84 -2.77
C LEU A 51 12.40 2.80 -1.68
N ALA A 52 13.38 2.00 -1.26
CA ALA A 52 13.20 1.00 -0.21
C ALA A 52 12.86 1.65 1.13
N ASN A 53 13.52 2.76 1.47
CA ASN A 53 13.20 3.55 2.66
C ASN A 53 11.76 4.06 2.59
N LEU A 54 11.35 4.66 1.46
CA LEU A 54 9.97 5.15 1.26
C LEU A 54 8.93 4.03 1.40
N ALA A 55 9.20 2.86 0.82
CA ALA A 55 8.30 1.70 0.94
C ALA A 55 8.19 1.19 2.39
N ASN A 56 9.27 1.22 3.16
CA ASN A 56 9.25 0.88 4.59
C ASN A 56 8.46 1.93 5.41
N PHE A 57 8.64 3.22 5.11
CA PHE A 57 7.86 4.27 5.77
C PHE A 57 6.37 4.20 5.43
N ALA A 58 6.01 3.74 4.25
CA ALA A 58 4.63 3.47 3.87
C ALA A 58 3.95 2.38 4.71
N TYR A 59 4.66 1.62 5.55
CA TYR A 59 4.02 0.70 6.48
C TYR A 59 3.28 1.40 7.64
N ASN A 60 3.74 2.59 8.06
CA ASN A 60 3.15 3.31 9.19
C ASN A 60 2.09 4.33 8.72
N PRO A 61 0.81 4.19 9.12
CA PRO A 61 -0.27 5.10 8.74
C PRO A 61 -0.03 6.57 9.12
N GLU A 62 0.78 6.85 10.15
CA GLU A 62 1.13 8.22 10.55
C GLU A 62 1.84 9.00 9.41
N ASN A 63 2.48 8.29 8.48
CA ASN A 63 3.15 8.89 7.34
C ASN A 63 2.22 9.16 6.15
N TYR A 64 1.01 8.59 6.12
CA TYR A 64 0.13 8.64 4.95
C TYR A 64 -0.24 10.05 4.52
N GLY A 65 -0.50 10.93 5.49
CA GLY A 65 -0.84 12.32 5.19
C GLY A 65 0.21 12.98 4.29
N HIS A 66 1.50 12.76 4.56
CA HIS A 66 2.59 13.35 3.79
C HIS A 66 2.90 12.55 2.51
N LEU A 67 3.00 11.22 2.62
CA LEU A 67 3.29 10.32 1.49
C LEU A 67 2.24 10.42 0.37
N ILE A 68 0.96 10.56 0.73
CA ILE A 68 -0.14 10.69 -0.23
C ILE A 68 -0.24 12.13 -0.73
N SER A 69 -0.44 13.10 0.17
CA SER A 69 -0.84 14.46 -0.22
C SER A 69 0.31 15.29 -0.77
N SER A 70 1.52 15.15 -0.23
CA SER A 70 2.66 15.99 -0.63
C SER A 70 3.45 15.36 -1.79
N MET A 71 3.62 14.04 -1.77
CA MET A 71 4.53 13.36 -2.71
C MET A 71 3.80 12.55 -3.78
N SER A 72 2.54 12.16 -3.54
CA SER A 72 1.84 11.18 -4.36
C SER A 72 2.69 9.91 -4.60
N ILE A 73 3.36 9.41 -3.55
CA ILE A 73 4.33 8.30 -3.69
C ILE A 73 3.70 7.04 -4.29
N HIS A 74 2.42 6.80 -4.01
CA HIS A 74 1.65 5.69 -4.57
C HIS A 74 1.63 5.71 -6.11
N CYS A 75 1.53 6.89 -6.74
CA CYS A 75 1.64 7.04 -8.19
C CYS A 75 3.05 6.69 -8.67
N SER A 76 4.08 7.13 -7.95
CA SER A 76 5.48 6.80 -8.27
C SER A 76 5.78 5.30 -8.13
N PHE A 77 5.23 4.62 -7.12
CA PHE A 77 5.31 3.17 -7.00
C PHE A 77 4.58 2.47 -8.15
N LEU A 78 3.34 2.87 -8.46
CA LEU A 78 2.58 2.30 -9.58
C LEU A 78 3.27 2.55 -10.91
N GLN A 79 3.95 3.68 -11.10
CA GLN A 79 4.80 3.90 -12.26
C GLN A 79 5.96 2.89 -12.29
N SER A 80 6.62 2.66 -11.16
CA SER A 80 7.87 1.90 -11.06
C SER A 80 7.73 0.37 -11.06
N ILE A 81 6.52 -0.21 -10.95
CA ILE A 81 6.33 -1.67 -11.01
C ILE A 81 6.74 -2.30 -12.37
N ASN A 82 6.82 -1.51 -13.44
CA ASN A 82 7.29 -1.97 -14.76
C ASN A 82 8.77 -1.59 -15.02
N SER A 83 9.50 -1.13 -14.01
CA SER A 83 10.92 -0.79 -14.10
C SER A 83 11.74 -1.96 -14.64
N ALA A 84 12.70 -1.70 -15.53
CA ALA A 84 13.66 -2.71 -15.99
C ALA A 84 14.56 -3.25 -14.85
N ASP A 85 14.63 -2.53 -13.73
CA ASP A 85 15.31 -2.97 -12.53
C ASP A 85 14.36 -3.73 -11.61
N ASP A 86 14.57 -5.04 -11.51
CA ASP A 86 13.72 -5.96 -10.74
C ASP A 86 13.63 -5.58 -9.26
N PHE A 87 14.71 -5.04 -8.67
CA PHE A 87 14.68 -4.57 -7.29
C PHE A 87 13.69 -3.42 -7.14
N ILE A 88 13.74 -2.44 -8.04
CA ILE A 88 12.81 -1.31 -8.04
C ILE A 88 11.38 -1.80 -8.24
N ALA A 89 11.14 -2.73 -9.16
CA ALA A 89 9.82 -3.29 -9.41
C ALA A 89 9.25 -3.99 -8.16
N ILE A 90 10.04 -4.84 -7.49
CA ILE A 90 9.66 -5.57 -6.27
C ILE A 90 9.40 -4.62 -5.09
N ILE A 91 10.27 -3.64 -4.87
CA ILE A 91 10.07 -2.67 -3.78
C ILE A 91 8.85 -1.79 -4.05
N SER A 92 8.61 -1.43 -5.32
CA SER A 92 7.44 -0.62 -5.68
C SER A 92 6.13 -1.35 -5.41
N ILE A 93 6.02 -2.63 -5.80
CA ILE A 93 4.80 -3.40 -5.53
C ILE A 93 4.61 -3.63 -4.02
N LYS A 94 5.68 -3.83 -3.24
CA LYS A 94 5.64 -3.86 -1.77
C LYS A 94 5.15 -2.54 -1.16
N GLY A 95 5.66 -1.41 -1.67
CA GLY A 95 5.22 -0.08 -1.28
C GLY A 95 3.73 0.14 -1.56
N LEU A 96 3.23 -0.34 -2.71
CA LEU A 96 1.79 -0.32 -3.01
C LEU A 96 0.98 -1.18 -2.04
N CYS A 97 1.42 -2.40 -1.70
CA CYS A 97 0.73 -3.23 -0.70
C CYS A 97 0.56 -2.49 0.62
N ASN A 98 1.62 -1.83 1.10
CA ASN A 98 1.57 -1.05 2.33
C ASN A 98 0.57 0.11 2.21
N MET A 99 0.65 0.89 1.12
CA MET A 99 -0.21 2.07 0.92
C MET A 99 -1.67 1.72 0.61
N ALA A 100 -1.97 0.55 0.03
CA ALA A 100 -3.31 0.12 -0.34
C ALA A 100 -4.23 -0.11 0.87
N MET A 101 -3.68 -0.09 2.09
CA MET A 101 -4.47 -0.03 3.33
C MET A 101 -5.22 1.30 3.50
N HIS A 102 -4.84 2.35 2.75
CA HIS A 102 -5.57 3.62 2.74
C HIS A 102 -6.67 3.60 1.66
N PRO A 103 -7.95 3.86 1.98
CA PRO A 103 -9.07 3.70 1.05
C PRO A 103 -8.92 4.46 -0.27
N MET A 104 -8.46 5.72 -0.23
CA MET A 104 -8.24 6.52 -1.44
C MET A 104 -7.15 5.92 -2.34
N VAL A 105 -6.13 5.27 -1.77
CA VAL A 105 -5.08 4.62 -2.56
C VAL A 105 -5.60 3.31 -3.14
N ALA A 106 -6.34 2.52 -2.36
CA ALA A 106 -6.99 1.31 -2.84
C ALA A 106 -7.92 1.60 -4.02
N GLU A 107 -8.75 2.64 -3.91
CA GLU A 107 -9.66 3.08 -4.98
C GLU A 107 -8.90 3.49 -6.25
N LEU A 108 -7.78 4.22 -6.12
CA LEU A 108 -6.95 4.61 -7.26
C LEU A 108 -6.30 3.42 -7.95
N ILE A 109 -5.80 2.45 -7.17
CA ILE A 109 -5.21 1.21 -7.70
C ILE A 109 -6.28 0.29 -8.30
N GLY A 110 -7.51 0.33 -7.77
CA GLY A 110 -8.64 -0.46 -8.25
C GLY A 110 -9.20 -0.05 -9.61
N LYS A 111 -8.72 1.07 -10.18
CA LYS A 111 -9.09 1.49 -11.54
C LYS A 111 -8.60 0.48 -12.58
N ASN A 112 -9.40 0.31 -13.64
CA ASN A 112 -9.13 -0.68 -14.70
C ASN A 112 -7.71 -0.59 -15.29
N GLU A 113 -7.23 0.63 -15.59
CA GLU A 113 -5.88 0.85 -16.13
C GLU A 113 -4.79 0.34 -15.18
N SER A 114 -4.90 0.67 -13.89
CA SER A 114 -3.97 0.26 -12.84
C SER A 114 -3.97 -1.26 -12.67
N LEU A 115 -5.14 -1.89 -12.60
CA LEU A 115 -5.29 -3.34 -12.51
C LEU A 115 -4.69 -4.05 -13.74
N MET A 116 -4.96 -3.55 -14.95
CA MET A 116 -4.41 -4.10 -16.19
C MET A 116 -2.88 -4.00 -16.23
N LYS A 117 -2.32 -2.89 -15.73
CA LYS A 117 -0.88 -2.73 -15.59
C LYS A 117 -0.29 -3.76 -14.61
N ILE A 118 -0.91 -3.96 -13.45
CA ILE A 118 -0.45 -4.93 -12.44
C ILE A 118 -0.48 -6.34 -13.01
N LEU A 119 -1.59 -6.76 -13.62
CA LEU A 119 -1.74 -8.07 -14.26
C LEU A 119 -0.65 -8.29 -15.33
N SER A 120 -0.45 -7.32 -16.21
CA SER A 120 0.58 -7.40 -17.25
C SER A 120 1.98 -7.53 -16.66
N CYS A 121 2.29 -6.82 -15.57
CA CYS A 121 3.58 -6.92 -14.91
C CYS A 121 3.80 -8.29 -14.26
N ILE A 122 2.78 -8.86 -13.62
CA ILE A 122 2.86 -10.21 -13.04
C ILE A 122 3.11 -11.25 -14.15
N GLU A 123 2.38 -11.16 -15.26
CA GLU A 123 2.52 -12.06 -16.42
C GLU A 123 3.91 -11.97 -17.07
N CYS A 124 4.53 -10.79 -17.10
CA CYS A 124 5.87 -10.58 -17.65
C CYS A 124 7.00 -11.00 -16.69
N ARG A 125 6.70 -11.15 -15.39
CA ARG A 125 7.71 -11.34 -14.32
C ARG A 125 7.54 -12.65 -13.57
N LYS A 126 7.15 -13.71 -14.28
CA LYS A 126 6.92 -15.05 -13.70
C LYS A 126 8.14 -15.67 -13.01
N HIS A 127 9.35 -15.20 -13.32
CA HIS A 127 10.58 -15.63 -12.67
C HIS A 127 10.85 -14.95 -11.31
N LEU A 128 10.10 -13.88 -10.97
CA LEU A 128 10.27 -13.11 -9.73
C LEU A 128 9.16 -13.48 -8.74
N ILE A 129 9.34 -14.58 -8.00
CA ILE A 129 8.34 -15.08 -7.03
C ILE A 129 7.90 -14.00 -6.04
N ASP A 130 8.84 -13.19 -5.54
CA ASP A 130 8.53 -12.08 -4.62
C ASP A 130 7.63 -11.02 -5.28
N PHE A 131 7.83 -10.71 -6.56
CA PHE A 131 6.96 -9.77 -7.29
C PHE A 131 5.55 -10.34 -7.41
N ILE A 132 5.43 -11.63 -7.75
CA ILE A 132 4.14 -12.30 -7.95
C ILE A 132 3.35 -12.36 -6.66
N ILE A 133 3.99 -12.76 -5.55
CA ILE A 133 3.35 -12.83 -4.23
C ILE A 133 2.81 -11.46 -3.80
N ASN A 134 3.62 -10.40 -3.94
CA ASN A 134 3.17 -9.05 -3.58
C ASN A 134 2.12 -8.52 -4.57
N GLY A 135 2.21 -8.86 -5.86
CA GLY A 135 1.20 -8.54 -6.85
C GLY A 135 -0.15 -9.18 -6.55
N LEU A 136 -0.17 -10.48 -6.24
CA LEU A 136 -1.38 -11.19 -5.83
C LEU A 136 -1.96 -10.63 -4.52
N LEU A 137 -1.10 -10.34 -3.53
CA LEU A 137 -1.52 -9.71 -2.28
C LEU A 137 -2.17 -8.34 -2.53
N LEU A 138 -1.56 -7.51 -3.38
CA LEU A 138 -2.12 -6.20 -3.74
C LEU A 138 -3.50 -6.34 -4.37
N LEU A 139 -3.67 -7.31 -5.29
CA LEU A 139 -4.95 -7.59 -5.91
C LEU A 139 -6.01 -8.00 -4.88
N ILE A 140 -5.67 -8.87 -3.91
CA ILE A 140 -6.57 -9.26 -2.81
C ILE A 140 -7.03 -8.03 -2.03
N ILE A 141 -6.08 -7.19 -1.59
CA ILE A 141 -6.38 -5.99 -0.80
C ILE A 141 -7.31 -5.06 -1.59
N VAL A 142 -6.94 -4.74 -2.82
CA VAL A 142 -7.66 -3.75 -3.63
C VAL A 142 -9.06 -4.27 -3.99
N ILE A 143 -9.19 -5.51 -4.45
CA ILE A 143 -10.50 -6.09 -4.83
C ILE A 143 -11.45 -6.14 -3.64
N LYS A 144 -10.93 -6.47 -2.45
CA LYS A 144 -11.72 -6.49 -1.23
C LYS A 144 -12.25 -5.10 -0.86
N GLU A 145 -11.39 -4.09 -0.92
CA GLU A 145 -11.73 -2.70 -0.59
C GLU A 145 -12.57 -2.00 -1.67
N MET A 146 -12.58 -2.53 -2.90
CA MET A 146 -13.42 -1.99 -3.96
C MET A 146 -14.92 -2.15 -3.63
N ASN A 147 -15.61 -1.01 -3.66
CA ASN A 147 -17.07 -0.93 -3.54
C ASN A 147 -17.80 -1.11 -4.88
N GLN A 148 -17.05 -1.38 -5.96
CA GLN A 148 -17.58 -1.55 -7.31
C GLN A 148 -17.23 -2.92 -7.87
N PRO A 149 -18.08 -3.49 -8.74
CA PRO A 149 -17.77 -4.74 -9.42
C PRO A 149 -16.53 -4.58 -10.30
N ILE A 150 -15.72 -5.63 -10.38
CA ILE A 150 -14.58 -5.70 -11.29
C ILE A 150 -15.12 -5.82 -12.73
N ASP A 151 -14.51 -5.08 -13.65
CA ASP A 151 -14.78 -5.20 -15.08
C ASP A 151 -14.60 -6.64 -15.59
N GLU A 152 -15.49 -7.08 -16.47
CA GLU A 152 -15.52 -8.47 -16.93
C GLU A 152 -14.23 -8.87 -17.67
N GLN A 153 -13.60 -7.96 -18.42
CA GLN A 153 -12.33 -8.26 -19.10
C GLN A 153 -11.20 -8.48 -18.09
N ILE A 154 -11.17 -7.68 -17.02
CA ILE A 154 -10.19 -7.82 -15.94
C ILE A 154 -10.42 -9.14 -15.21
N ARG A 155 -11.68 -9.50 -14.95
CA ARG A 155 -12.04 -10.78 -14.32
C ARG A 155 -11.55 -11.98 -15.14
N ILE A 156 -11.82 -11.99 -16.44
CA ILE A 156 -11.38 -13.07 -17.35
C ILE A 156 -9.85 -13.16 -17.36
N ARG A 157 -9.16 -12.01 -17.46
CA ARG A 157 -7.71 -11.96 -17.46
C ARG A 157 -7.12 -12.44 -16.13
N LEU A 158 -7.68 -12.01 -15.00
CA LEU A 158 -7.28 -12.45 -13.66
C LEU A 158 -7.39 -13.98 -13.53
N LYS A 159 -8.53 -14.57 -13.93
CA LYS A 159 -8.72 -16.04 -13.91
C LYS A 159 -7.69 -16.77 -14.78
N THR A 160 -7.43 -16.24 -15.97
CA THR A 160 -6.45 -16.81 -16.91
C THR A 160 -5.03 -16.75 -16.34
N MET A 161 -4.63 -15.59 -15.81
CA MET A 161 -3.33 -15.38 -15.18
C MET A 161 -3.15 -16.32 -13.98
N MET A 162 -4.15 -16.43 -13.08
CA MET A 162 -4.07 -17.33 -11.91
C MET A 162 -3.91 -18.80 -12.30
N THR A 163 -4.66 -19.25 -13.31
CA THR A 163 -4.55 -20.62 -13.83
C THR A 163 -3.14 -20.87 -14.37
N THR A 164 -2.63 -19.92 -15.15
CA THR A 164 -1.29 -20.00 -15.75
C THR A 164 -0.20 -20.06 -14.67
N ILE A 165 -0.25 -19.16 -13.70
CA ILE A 165 0.73 -19.08 -12.61
C ILE A 165 0.68 -20.32 -11.71
N ASN A 166 -0.50 -20.82 -11.35
CA ASN A 166 -0.63 -22.04 -10.54
C ASN A 166 -0.05 -23.29 -11.23
N ASN A 167 -0.08 -23.33 -12.56
CA ASN A 167 0.48 -24.44 -13.33
C ASN A 167 2.00 -24.33 -13.51
N GLU A 168 2.52 -23.11 -13.63
CA GLU A 168 3.93 -22.86 -13.95
C GLU A 168 4.82 -22.67 -12.71
N ILE A 169 4.26 -22.24 -11.58
CA ILE A 169 5.02 -21.85 -10.38
C ILE A 169 4.68 -22.77 -9.20
N ASP A 170 5.67 -23.55 -8.76
CA ASP A 170 5.57 -24.40 -7.58
C ASP A 170 5.94 -23.63 -6.30
N ASP A 171 5.04 -22.76 -5.83
CA ASP A 171 5.16 -22.08 -4.54
C ASP A 171 3.82 -22.12 -3.78
N VAL A 172 3.86 -22.58 -2.53
CA VAL A 172 2.65 -22.74 -1.69
C VAL A 172 1.95 -21.41 -1.43
N ARG A 173 2.69 -20.30 -1.31
CA ARG A 173 2.15 -18.96 -1.06
C ARG A 173 1.40 -18.46 -2.29
N VAL A 174 1.95 -18.69 -3.48
CA VAL A 174 1.30 -18.37 -4.75
C VAL A 174 -0.03 -19.12 -4.88
N ARG A 175 -0.04 -20.44 -4.63
CA ARG A 175 -1.27 -21.24 -4.63
C ARG A 175 -2.31 -20.72 -3.64
N ASN A 176 -1.89 -20.40 -2.42
CA ASN A 176 -2.77 -19.86 -1.39
C ASN A 176 -3.38 -18.52 -1.78
N TYR A 177 -2.61 -17.60 -2.37
CA TYR A 177 -3.12 -16.31 -2.79
C TYR A 177 -4.04 -16.40 -4.00
N CYS A 178 -3.75 -17.29 -4.97
CA CYS A 178 -4.69 -17.58 -6.04
C CYS A 178 -6.01 -18.16 -5.50
N HIS A 179 -5.96 -19.03 -4.49
CA HIS A 179 -7.16 -19.57 -3.85
C HIS A 179 -7.97 -18.48 -3.14
N LEU A 180 -7.32 -17.58 -2.38
CA LEU A 180 -8.00 -16.45 -1.72
C LEU A 180 -8.69 -15.53 -2.74
N LEU A 181 -8.01 -15.20 -3.84
CA LEU A 181 -8.61 -14.43 -4.93
C LEU A 181 -9.82 -15.13 -5.55
N LEU A 182 -9.84 -16.46 -5.62
CA LEU A 182 -11.02 -17.18 -6.09
C LEU A 182 -12.16 -17.12 -5.07
N MET A 183 -11.87 -17.35 -3.79
CA MET A 183 -12.89 -17.34 -2.71
C MET A 183 -13.56 -15.98 -2.55
N ASP A 184 -12.78 -14.90 -2.53
CA ASP A 184 -13.30 -13.52 -2.37
C ASP A 184 -14.12 -13.05 -3.60
N ASN A 185 -14.05 -13.80 -4.70
CA ASN A 185 -14.84 -13.57 -5.92
C ASN A 185 -15.99 -14.59 -6.10
N VAL A 186 -16.29 -15.42 -5.10
CA VAL A 186 -17.43 -16.38 -5.12
C VAL A 186 -18.64 -15.83 -4.36
N ASP A 187 -18.54 -14.67 -3.69
CA ASP A 187 -19.72 -13.94 -3.24
C ASP A 187 -20.41 -13.26 -4.45
N ASP A 188 -21.42 -13.95 -4.98
CA ASP A 188 -22.25 -13.65 -6.16
C ASP A 188 -22.89 -12.23 -6.24
N ASN A 189 -22.63 -11.34 -5.28
CA ASN A 189 -23.19 -9.99 -5.23
C ASN A 189 -22.23 -8.86 -5.67
N LYS A 190 -20.95 -9.15 -5.98
CA LYS A 190 -20.02 -8.18 -6.61
C LYS A 190 -19.71 -8.51 -8.09
N LEU A 191 -20.48 -9.43 -8.68
CA LEU A 191 -20.32 -9.95 -10.03
C LEU A 191 -21.54 -9.80 -10.94
N CYS A 192 -22.67 -9.31 -10.41
CA CYS A 192 -23.87 -9.03 -11.18
C CYS A 192 -23.97 -7.57 -11.58
#